data_AF-A0A3L6JNU8-F1
#
_entry.id   AF-A0A3L6JNU8-F1
#
_cell.length_a   1.000
_cell.length_b   1.000
_cell.length_c   1.000
_cell.angle_alpha   90.00
_cell.angle_beta   90.00
_cell.angle_gamma   90.00
#
_symmetry.space_group_name_H-M   'P 1'
#
loop_
_entity.id
_entity.type
_entity.pdbx_description
1 polymer ?
#
loop_
_entity_poly.entity_id
_entity_poly.type
_entity_poly.pdbx_seq_one_letter_code
_entity_poly.pdbx_strand_id
1 'polypeptide(L)'
;MGLAELTARINQNGAKAAIIISIWKGNPGEMTVLSSAGQEVISIRFDRIRLRREVSSAASIRTTTVDSVVIKSESSERAKELANDIASLLSLNLSERLNPIGALTEDNQSFIWFEDDASGKILWTHYDAHNGLEAGPRILVSTFRGSVSSDW
;
A
#
# COMPACT_ATOMS: atom_id res chain seq x y z
N MET A 1 17.65 15.80 -8.81
CA MET A 1 17.28 14.93 -9.95
C MET A 1 16.07 15.55 -10.62
N GLY A 2 16.16 15.87 -11.90
CA GLY A 2 15.01 16.38 -12.67
C GLY A 2 14.06 15.25 -13.05
N LEU A 3 12.81 15.57 -13.39
CA LEU A 3 11.81 14.58 -13.82
C LEU A 3 12.28 13.78 -15.04
N ALA A 4 12.92 14.44 -16.01
CA ALA A 4 13.46 13.79 -17.21
C ALA A 4 14.61 12.81 -16.90
N GLU A 5 15.42 13.10 -15.89
CA GLU A 5 16.48 12.19 -15.44
C GLU A 5 15.87 10.97 -14.73
N LEU A 6 14.83 11.18 -13.93
CA LEU A 6 14.13 10.10 -13.27
C LEU A 6 13.44 9.16 -14.27
N THR A 7 12.72 9.70 -15.27
CA THR A 7 12.08 8.87 -16.30
C THR A 7 13.10 8.10 -17.13
N ALA A 8 14.24 8.72 -17.48
CA ALA A 8 15.34 8.02 -18.13
C ALA A 8 15.84 6.84 -17.28
N ARG A 9 15.99 7.02 -15.96
CA ARG A 9 16.40 5.94 -15.03
C ARG A 9 15.34 4.85 -14.89
N ILE A 10 14.05 5.17 -14.85
CA ILE A 10 12.96 4.19 -14.81
C ILE A 10 13.07 3.28 -16.04
N ASN A 11 13.17 3.88 -17.22
CA ASN A 11 13.28 3.16 -18.50
C ASN A 11 14.56 2.33 -18.60
N GLN A 12 15.71 2.86 -18.19
CA GLN A 12 16.99 2.13 -18.22
C GLN A 12 16.99 0.89 -17.33
N ASN A 13 16.26 0.91 -16.21
CA ASN A 13 16.15 -0.24 -15.30
C ASN A 13 15.02 -1.22 -15.70
N GLY A 14 14.27 -0.94 -16.77
CA GLY A 14 13.11 -1.75 -17.17
C GLY A 14 11.96 -1.72 -16.15
N ALA A 15 11.93 -0.72 -15.26
CA ALA A 15 10.86 -0.56 -14.28
C ALA A 15 9.62 0.07 -14.92
N LYS A 16 8.43 -0.30 -14.46
CA LYS A 16 7.17 0.32 -14.92
C LYS A 16 6.93 1.69 -14.31
N ALA A 17 7.38 1.88 -13.07
CA ALA A 17 7.19 3.11 -12.31
C ALA A 17 8.31 3.31 -11.27
N ALA A 18 8.38 4.52 -10.74
CA ALA A 18 9.13 4.84 -9.53
C ALA A 18 8.19 5.21 -8.39
N ILE A 19 8.59 4.85 -7.17
CA ILE A 19 7.94 5.32 -5.94
C ILE A 19 8.82 6.42 -5.34
N ILE A 20 8.25 7.59 -5.11
CA ILE A 20 8.89 8.72 -4.45
C ILE A 20 8.26 8.87 -3.07
N ILE A 21 9.08 8.84 -2.03
CA ILE A 21 8.64 9.13 -0.66
C ILE A 21 9.19 10.50 -0.27
N SER A 22 8.30 11.47 -0.07
CA SER A 22 8.67 12.77 0.48
C SER A 22 8.81 12.69 2.00
N ILE A 23 9.76 13.46 2.55
CA ILE A 23 10.03 13.52 3.99
C ILE A 23 9.62 14.90 4.50
N TRP A 24 8.79 14.93 5.53
CA TRP A 24 8.41 16.13 6.26
C TRP A 24 8.83 16.02 7.72
N LYS A 25 9.65 16.98 8.19
CA LYS A 25 10.16 17.01 9.58
C LYS A 25 10.74 15.65 10.03
N GLY A 26 11.49 14.99 9.14
CA GLY A 26 12.13 13.70 9.40
C GLY A 26 11.24 12.46 9.31
N ASN A 27 9.95 12.60 8.96
CA ASN A 27 9.02 11.48 8.80
C ASN A 27 8.51 11.40 7.35
N PRO A 28 8.19 10.20 6.82
CA PRO A 28 7.50 10.09 5.54
C PRO A 28 6.17 10.85 5.56
N GLY A 29 5.94 11.71 4.57
CA GLY A 29 4.76 12.57 4.49
C GLY A 29 3.85 12.27 3.29
N GLU A 30 4.42 11.92 2.14
CA GLU A 30 3.66 11.60 0.93
C GLU A 30 4.40 10.54 0.12
N MET A 31 3.65 9.62 -0.48
CA MET A 31 4.13 8.67 -1.47
C MET A 31 3.51 9.00 -2.82
N THR A 32 4.35 9.20 -3.83
CA THR A 32 3.92 9.43 -5.20
C THR A 32 4.45 8.31 -6.08
N VAL A 33 3.59 7.75 -6.91
CA VAL A 33 3.95 6.77 -7.94
C VAL A 33 3.98 7.48 -9.28
N LEU A 34 5.15 7.47 -9.93
CA LEU A 34 5.35 8.05 -11.25
C LEU A 34 5.55 6.94 -12.28
N SER A 35 4.79 6.96 -13.37
CA SER A 35 4.98 6.05 -14.50
C SER A 35 6.30 6.31 -15.23
N SER A 36 6.72 5.37 -16.07
CA SER A 36 7.86 5.51 -16.97
C SER A 36 7.75 6.70 -17.95
N ALA A 37 6.53 7.16 -18.21
CA ALA A 37 6.24 8.38 -18.98
C ALA A 37 6.37 9.68 -18.14
N GLY A 38 6.63 9.57 -16.84
CA GLY A 38 6.74 10.71 -15.92
C GLY A 38 5.40 11.27 -15.46
N GLN A 39 4.31 10.53 -15.64
CA GLN A 39 2.98 10.92 -15.19
C GLN A 39 2.76 10.44 -13.75
N GLU A 40 2.13 11.29 -12.94
CA GLU A 40 1.66 10.88 -11.61
C GLU A 40 0.47 9.95 -11.75
N VAL A 41 0.65 8.72 -11.28
CA VAL A 41 -0.38 7.67 -11.29
C VAL A 41 -1.25 7.78 -10.04
N ILE A 42 -0.60 7.83 -8.87
CA ILE A 42 -1.25 7.99 -7.58
C ILE A 42 -0.32 8.73 -6.61
N SER A 43 -0.91 9.60 -5.79
CA SER A 43 -0.26 10.27 -4.66
C SER A 43 -1.03 10.03 -3.38
N ILE A 44 -0.34 9.63 -2.30
CA ILE A 44 -0.92 9.23 -1.01
C ILE A 44 -0.21 10.00 0.10
N ARG A 45 -0.96 10.78 0.87
CA ARG A 45 -0.47 11.48 2.07
C ARG A 45 -0.66 10.64 3.32
N PHE A 46 0.41 10.63 4.11
CA PHE A 46 0.50 9.88 5.35
C PHE A 46 0.35 10.83 6.54
N ASP A 47 -0.50 10.45 7.48
CA ASP A 47 -0.57 11.10 8.78
C ASP A 47 0.34 10.43 9.80
N ARG A 48 0.45 9.11 9.70
CA ARG A 48 1.28 8.31 10.59
C ARG A 48 1.71 7.04 9.90
N ILE A 49 2.95 6.64 10.11
CA ILE A 49 3.44 5.32 9.74
C ILE A 49 4.03 4.68 10.98
N ARG A 50 3.68 3.42 11.23
CA ARG A 50 4.37 2.54 12.18
C ARG A 50 5.05 1.45 11.38
N LEU A 51 6.37 1.41 11.46
CA LEU A 51 7.20 0.41 10.82
C LEU A 51 6.98 -0.95 11.48
N ARG A 52 7.39 -2.02 10.77
CA ARG A 52 7.33 -3.40 11.28
C ARG A 52 7.82 -3.51 12.73
N ARG A 53 8.99 -2.96 13.04
CA ARG A 53 9.61 -2.98 14.38
C ARG A 53 8.79 -2.30 15.49
N GLU A 54 7.79 -1.50 15.12
CA GLU A 54 6.93 -0.74 16.03
C GLU A 54 5.54 -1.36 16.19
N VAL A 55 5.11 -2.22 15.26
CA VAL A 55 3.83 -2.93 15.32
C VAL A 55 3.98 -4.37 15.79
N SER A 56 5.09 -5.02 15.44
CA SER A 56 5.36 -6.40 15.80
C SER A 56 6.84 -6.58 16.12
N SER A 57 7.14 -6.89 17.37
CA SER A 57 8.47 -7.31 17.81
C SER A 57 8.75 -8.79 17.51
N ALA A 58 7.81 -9.51 16.88
CA ALA A 58 7.98 -10.91 16.53
C ALA A 58 9.00 -11.04 15.40
N ALA A 59 10.20 -11.50 15.75
CA ALA A 59 11.31 -11.72 14.83
C ALA A 59 11.03 -12.79 13.75
N SER A 60 9.93 -13.56 13.87
CA SER A 60 9.65 -14.75 13.06
C SER A 60 8.80 -14.51 11.81
N ILE A 61 8.16 -13.35 11.64
CA ILE A 61 7.30 -13.12 10.46
C ILE A 61 8.17 -12.93 9.21
N ARG A 62 8.27 -13.94 8.34
CA ARG A 62 9.03 -13.84 7.10
C ARG A 62 8.06 -13.86 5.92
N THR A 63 7.73 -12.68 5.41
CA THR A 63 6.88 -12.52 4.23
C THR A 63 7.76 -12.20 3.02
N THR A 64 7.64 -12.97 1.94
CA THR A 64 8.40 -12.78 0.70
C THR A 64 7.56 -12.18 -0.42
N THR A 65 6.24 -12.35 -0.37
CA THR A 65 5.31 -11.90 -1.40
C THR A 65 4.07 -11.26 -0.77
N VAL A 66 3.44 -10.36 -1.53
CA VAL A 66 2.09 -9.87 -1.24
C VAL A 66 1.16 -10.63 -2.17
N ASP A 67 0.19 -11.34 -1.61
CA ASP A 67 -0.76 -12.18 -2.32
C ASP A 67 -1.98 -11.40 -2.81
N SER A 68 -2.54 -10.56 -1.93
CA SER A 68 -3.83 -9.92 -2.19
C SER A 68 -3.99 -8.58 -1.47
N VAL A 69 -4.95 -7.81 -1.98
CA VAL A 69 -5.50 -6.64 -1.30
C VAL A 69 -6.89 -7.03 -0.78
N VAL A 70 -7.14 -6.68 0.47
CA VAL A 70 -8.37 -6.99 1.17
C VAL A 70 -8.91 -5.70 1.78
N ILE A 71 -10.21 -5.49 1.66
CA ILE A 71 -10.89 -4.39 2.33
C ILE A 71 -11.91 -4.94 3.34
N LYS A 72 -11.99 -4.27 4.49
CA LYS A 72 -12.99 -4.59 5.49
C LYS A 72 -14.38 -4.33 4.93
N SER A 73 -15.29 -5.28 5.15
CA SER A 73 -16.68 -5.08 4.78
C SER A 73 -17.25 -3.84 5.41
N GLU A 74 -18.13 -3.14 4.68
CA GLU A 74 -18.77 -1.89 5.12
C GLU A 74 -17.80 -0.69 5.25
N SER A 75 -16.57 -0.80 4.74
CA SER A 75 -15.69 0.38 4.62
C SER A 75 -16.26 1.42 3.65
N SER A 76 -15.83 2.66 3.82
CA SER A 76 -16.20 3.81 3.00
C SER A 76 -15.81 3.59 1.53
N GLU A 77 -16.56 4.22 0.61
CA GLU A 77 -16.22 4.21 -0.82
C GLU A 77 -14.80 4.71 -1.08
N ARG A 78 -14.35 5.66 -0.26
CA ARG A 78 -12.99 6.20 -0.33
C ARG A 78 -11.92 5.16 0.03
N ALA A 79 -12.17 4.29 1.01
CA ALA A 79 -11.28 3.17 1.31
C ALA A 79 -11.29 2.14 0.17
N LYS A 80 -12.46 1.87 -0.43
CA LYS A 80 -12.61 0.96 -1.58
C LYS A 80 -11.86 1.46 -2.80
N GLU A 81 -11.96 2.75 -3.11
CA GLU A 81 -11.21 3.40 -4.19
C GLU A 81 -9.70 3.21 -4.01
N LEU A 82 -9.17 3.52 -2.82
CA LEU A 82 -7.74 3.34 -2.54
C LEU A 82 -7.32 1.88 -2.64
N ALA A 83 -8.11 0.95 -2.07
CA ALA A 83 -7.82 -0.47 -2.14
C ALA A 83 -7.81 -0.98 -3.59
N ASN A 84 -8.74 -0.51 -4.42
CA ASN A 84 -8.80 -0.84 -5.84
C ASN A 84 -7.58 -0.29 -6.59
N ASP A 85 -7.23 0.99 -6.37
CA ASP A 85 -6.04 1.59 -7.00
C ASP A 85 -4.76 0.84 -6.63
N ILE A 86 -4.59 0.46 -5.36
CA ILE A 86 -3.43 -0.31 -4.90
C ILE A 86 -3.45 -1.73 -5.48
N ALA A 87 -4.61 -2.37 -5.57
CA ALA A 87 -4.74 -3.68 -6.19
C ALA A 87 -4.35 -3.63 -7.69
N SER A 88 -4.82 -2.63 -8.42
CA SER A 88 -4.45 -2.40 -9.82
C SER A 88 -2.97 -2.07 -9.99
N LEU A 89 -2.40 -1.26 -9.08
CA LEU A 89 -0.98 -0.88 -9.11
C LEU A 89 -0.06 -2.08 -8.85
N LEU A 90 -0.48 -3.02 -8.01
CA LEU A 90 0.32 -4.21 -7.70
C LEU A 90 -0.08 -5.43 -8.54
N SER A 91 -1.10 -5.29 -9.40
CA SER A 91 -1.69 -6.39 -10.16
C SER A 91 -2.14 -7.55 -9.26
N LEU A 92 -2.77 -7.21 -8.14
CA LEU A 92 -3.25 -8.15 -7.12
C LEU A 92 -4.77 -8.28 -7.15
N ASN A 93 -5.27 -9.40 -6.64
CA ASN A 93 -6.70 -9.59 -6.45
C ASN A 93 -7.21 -8.73 -5.30
N LEU A 94 -8.36 -8.09 -5.50
CA LEU A 94 -9.10 -7.38 -4.46
C LEU A 94 -10.24 -8.25 -3.94
N SER A 95 -10.40 -8.33 -2.62
CA SER A 95 -11.54 -9.00 -2.00
C SER A 95 -12.08 -8.23 -0.78
N GLU A 96 -13.36 -8.44 -0.46
CA GLU A 96 -14.00 -7.85 0.71
C GLU A 96 -14.22 -8.93 1.78
N ARG A 97 -13.90 -8.59 3.04
CA ARG A 97 -13.94 -9.51 4.18
C ARG A 97 -14.36 -8.80 5.47
N LEU A 98 -15.04 -9.49 6.38
CA LEU A 98 -15.41 -8.92 7.69
C LEU A 98 -14.21 -8.78 8.64
N ASN A 99 -13.23 -9.68 8.54
CA ASN A 99 -12.06 -9.71 9.41
C ASN A 99 -10.81 -10.23 8.67
N PRO A 100 -9.59 -9.88 9.14
CA PRO A 100 -8.33 -10.32 8.52
C PRO A 100 -8.12 -11.85 8.54
N ILE A 101 -8.67 -12.55 9.54
CA ILE A 101 -8.56 -14.02 9.66
C ILE A 101 -9.26 -14.73 8.49
N GLY A 102 -10.27 -14.10 7.88
CA GLY A 102 -10.94 -14.59 6.67
C GLY A 102 -10.14 -14.46 5.38
N ALA A 103 -8.91 -13.93 5.43
CA ALA A 103 -8.02 -13.73 4.29
C ALA A 103 -6.71 -14.53 4.40
N LEU A 104 -6.63 -15.50 5.32
CA LEU A 104 -5.45 -16.33 5.48
C LEU A 104 -5.24 -17.25 4.27
N THR A 105 -3.99 -17.38 3.83
CA THR A 105 -3.54 -18.20 2.70
C THR A 105 -2.33 -19.05 3.10
N GLU A 106 -1.22 -18.97 2.37
CA GLU A 106 -0.05 -19.81 2.51
C GLU A 106 1.07 -19.15 3.34
N ASP A 107 2.04 -19.98 3.76
CA ASP A 107 3.25 -19.54 4.45
C ASP A 107 4.09 -18.57 3.60
N ASN A 108 4.73 -17.62 4.28
CA ASN A 108 5.57 -16.58 3.68
C ASN A 108 4.85 -15.61 2.73
N GLN A 109 3.52 -15.60 2.72
CA GLN A 109 2.72 -14.60 2.03
C GLN A 109 2.20 -13.55 3.00
N SER A 110 1.87 -12.38 2.44
CA SER A 110 1.19 -11.31 3.17
C SER A 110 0.01 -10.80 2.36
N PHE A 111 -0.96 -10.21 3.04
CA PHE A 111 -2.02 -9.45 2.37
C PHE A 111 -2.07 -8.03 2.91
N ILE A 112 -2.52 -7.12 2.07
CA ILE A 112 -2.76 -5.72 2.43
C ILE A 112 -4.21 -5.60 2.86
N TRP A 113 -4.45 -4.99 4.01
CA TRP A 113 -5.78 -4.74 4.56
C TRP A 113 -6.08 -3.25 4.63
N PHE A 114 -7.23 -2.87 4.09
CA PHE A 114 -7.78 -1.51 4.21
C PHE A 114 -9.04 -1.52 5.08
N GLU A 115 -9.12 -0.56 6.00
CA GLU A 115 -10.35 -0.25 6.75
C GLU A 115 -10.42 1.24 7.10
N ASP A 116 -11.59 1.74 7.46
CA ASP A 116 -11.70 3.06 8.09
C ASP A 116 -11.31 2.99 9.57
N ASP A 117 -10.52 3.96 10.02
CA ASP A 117 -10.26 4.19 11.42
C ASP A 117 -11.40 4.97 12.08
N ALA A 118 -11.37 5.06 13.42
CA ALA A 118 -12.40 5.77 14.18
C ALA A 118 -12.47 7.29 13.90
N SER A 119 -11.47 7.87 13.22
CA SER A 119 -11.43 9.27 12.80
C SER A 119 -11.91 9.49 11.37
N GLY A 120 -12.34 8.43 10.67
CA GLY A 120 -12.76 8.46 9.26
C GLY A 120 -11.59 8.53 8.27
N LYS A 121 -10.38 8.18 8.70
CA LYS A 121 -9.19 8.04 7.84
C LYS A 121 -9.01 6.59 7.45
N ILE A 122 -8.22 6.33 6.42
CA ILE A 122 -8.00 4.97 5.96
C ILE A 122 -6.78 4.38 6.66
N LEU A 123 -6.97 3.23 7.29
CA LEU A 123 -5.90 2.41 7.85
C LEU A 123 -5.48 1.36 6.82
N TRP A 124 -4.21 1.40 6.44
CA TRP A 124 -3.54 0.41 5.61
C TRP A 124 -2.62 -0.42 6.50
N THR A 125 -2.93 -1.71 6.65
CA THR A 125 -2.15 -2.66 7.46
C THR A 125 -1.67 -3.83 6.61
N HIS A 126 -0.46 -4.33 6.88
CA HIS A 126 0.02 -5.58 6.30
C HIS A 126 -0.09 -6.71 7.32
N TYR A 127 -0.68 -7.82 6.91
CA TYR A 127 -0.82 -9.03 7.73
C TYR A 127 -0.04 -10.18 7.11
N ASP A 128 0.53 -11.02 7.95
CA ASP A 128 1.03 -12.34 7.58
C ASP A 128 -0.14 -13.26 7.24
N ALA A 129 -0.10 -13.89 6.07
CA ALA A 129 -1.22 -14.66 5.57
C ALA A 129 -1.35 -16.04 6.22
N HIS A 130 -0.34 -16.53 6.95
CA HIS A 130 -0.41 -17.82 7.64
C HIS A 130 -1.10 -17.71 9.00
N ASN A 131 -0.72 -16.72 9.81
CA ASN A 131 -1.19 -16.59 11.19
C ASN A 131 -2.05 -15.36 11.47
N GLY A 132 -2.22 -14.45 10.50
CA GLY A 132 -3.03 -13.25 10.65
C GLY A 132 -2.44 -12.21 11.60
N LEU A 133 -1.16 -12.34 11.94
CA LEU A 133 -0.45 -11.35 12.75
C LEU A 133 -0.05 -10.16 11.88
N GLU A 134 -0.04 -8.97 12.47
CA GLU A 134 0.45 -7.79 11.78
C GLU A 134 1.95 -7.92 11.46
N ALA A 135 2.27 -7.92 10.16
CA ALA A 135 3.63 -7.93 9.66
C ALA A 135 4.21 -6.51 9.56
N GLY A 136 3.33 -5.51 9.45
CA GLY A 136 3.69 -4.11 9.22
C GLY A 136 4.23 -3.84 7.80
N PRO A 137 4.37 -2.56 7.40
CA PRO A 137 4.03 -1.38 8.18
C PRO A 137 2.51 -1.20 8.39
N ARG A 138 2.14 -0.32 9.33
CA ARG A 138 0.78 0.21 9.47
C ARG A 138 0.79 1.69 9.12
N ILE A 139 0.00 2.07 8.14
CA ILE A 139 -0.02 3.40 7.55
C ILE A 139 -1.41 3.99 7.75
N LEU A 140 -1.46 5.19 8.32
CA LEU A 140 -2.68 6.00 8.39
C LEU A 140 -2.67 7.02 7.25
N VAL A 141 -3.61 6.88 6.33
CA VAL A 141 -3.72 7.70 5.12
C VAL A 141 -4.74 8.82 5.36
N SER A 142 -4.31 10.06 5.17
CA SER A 142 -5.20 11.23 5.26
C SER A 142 -5.87 11.56 3.94
N THR A 143 -5.10 11.58 2.85
CA THR A 143 -5.61 11.87 1.52
C THR A 143 -4.87 11.10 0.45
N PHE A 144 -5.56 10.76 -0.63
CA PHE A 144 -4.93 10.30 -1.85
C PHE A 144 -5.57 10.99 -3.05
N ARG A 145 -4.84 11.02 -4.17
CA ARG A 145 -5.26 11.58 -5.45
C ARG A 145 -4.68 10.75 -6.58
N GLY A 146 -5.35 10.76 -7.72
CA GLY A 146 -5.05 9.89 -8.85
C GLY A 146 -6.05 8.75 -8.93
N SER A 147 -6.01 8.02 -10.03
CA SER A 147 -6.76 6.79 -10.23
C SER A 147 -5.93 5.90 -11.14
N VAL A 148 -5.79 4.65 -10.74
CA VAL A 148 -5.01 3.66 -11.47
C VAL A 148 -5.95 3.00 -12.47
N SER A 149 -5.83 3.32 -13.76
CA SER A 149 -6.55 2.59 -14.81
C SER A 149 -5.96 1.20 -14.99
N SER A 150 -6.69 0.25 -15.57
CA SER A 150 -6.19 -1.12 -15.82
C SER A 150 -4.95 -1.18 -16.73
N ASP A 151 -4.65 -0.10 -17.45
CA ASP A 151 -3.69 -0.05 -18.56
C ASP A 151 -2.47 0.85 -18.25
N TRP A 152 -2.21 1.14 -16.96
CA TRP A 152 -1.13 2.03 -16.52
C TRP A 152 0.29 1.45 -16.71
#